data_AF-A0AA94HLA4-F1
#
_entry.id   AF-A0AA94HLA4-F1
#
_cell.length_a   1.000
_cell.length_b   1.000
_cell.length_c   1.000
_cell.angle_alpha   90.00
_cell.angle_beta   90.00
_cell.angle_gamma   90.00
#
_symmetry.space_group_name_H-M   'P 1'
#
loop_
_entity.id
_entity.type
_entity.pdbx_description
1 polymer ?
#
loop_
_entity_poly.entity_id
_entity_poly.type
_entity_poly.pdbx_seq_one_letter_code
_entity_poly.pdbx_strand_id
1 'polypeptide(L)'
;MAAYDVVIEIPKGSRNKYELDHETGRVYLDRVLFTTFVYPTDYGFFEGTLGLDGDPVDALVLLEYPVPPGVFVKVRPVGQLNMEDDGGIDTKVICVLEKDPRWSHIQDIEDVPQQIRNEIEHFFMHYKDLEPGKWAKLGGWEGVDAAEATVQAGFAAFDAAHGDETDEPVEKPEGGRDVTD
;
A
#
# COMPACT_ATOMS: atom_id res chain seq x y z
N MET A 1 -12.22 7.09 -11.53
CA MET A 1 -10.81 6.78 -11.22
C MET A 1 -10.50 5.42 -11.78
N ALA A 2 -9.23 5.15 -12.07
CA ALA A 2 -8.81 3.80 -12.43
C ALA A 2 -8.79 2.92 -11.18
N ALA A 3 -8.93 1.61 -11.38
CA ALA A 3 -8.85 0.63 -10.31
C ALA A 3 -7.57 -0.18 -10.46
N TYR A 4 -6.86 -0.36 -9.36
CA TYR A 4 -5.57 -1.04 -9.31
C TYR A 4 -5.63 -2.24 -8.36
N ASP A 5 -4.71 -3.18 -8.55
CA ASP A 5 -4.52 -4.30 -7.63
C ASP A 5 -3.50 -3.92 -6.56
N VAL A 6 -3.92 -4.06 -5.30
CA VAL A 6 -3.04 -3.94 -4.13
C VAL A 6 -2.97 -5.29 -3.43
N VAL A 7 -1.76 -5.73 -3.09
CA VAL A 7 -1.55 -6.93 -2.29
C VAL A 7 -1.42 -6.52 -0.83
N ILE A 8 -2.30 -7.02 0.04
CA ILE A 8 -2.24 -6.72 1.47
C ILE A 8 -1.09 -7.50 2.11
N GLU A 9 -0.24 -6.83 2.87
CA GLU A 9 0.82 -7.45 3.67
C GLU A 9 0.46 -7.43 5.15
N ILE A 10 -0.05 -6.30 5.64
CA ILE A 10 -0.23 -6.06 7.07
C ILE A 10 -1.68 -5.68 7.34
N PRO A 11 -2.45 -6.53 8.02
CA PRO A 11 -3.83 -6.22 8.34
C PRO A 11 -3.92 -5.08 9.36
N LYS A 12 -4.96 -4.26 9.28
CA LYS A 12 -5.27 -3.26 10.31
C LYS A 12 -5.28 -3.88 11.71
N GLY A 13 -4.63 -3.20 12.66
CA GLY A 13 -4.52 -3.65 14.04
C GLY A 13 -3.38 -4.66 14.29
N SER A 14 -2.62 -5.03 13.27
CA SER A 14 -1.43 -5.88 13.44
C SER A 14 -0.27 -5.11 14.05
N ARG A 15 0.46 -5.77 14.96
CA ARG A 15 1.81 -5.38 15.42
C ARG A 15 2.91 -6.19 14.72
N ASN A 16 2.54 -7.21 13.96
CA ASN A 16 3.45 -7.96 13.11
C ASN A 16 3.59 -7.21 11.78
N LYS A 17 4.81 -6.82 11.45
CA LYS A 17 5.18 -6.32 10.14
C LYS A 17 5.54 -7.53 9.27
N TYR A 18 4.63 -7.88 8.38
CA TYR A 18 4.87 -8.86 7.35
C TYR A 18 5.44 -8.17 6.11
N GLU A 19 6.15 -8.93 5.30
CA GLU A 19 6.62 -8.54 3.98
C GLU A 19 6.42 -9.71 3.03
N LEU A 20 6.04 -9.41 1.79
CA LEU A 20 5.98 -10.35 0.70
C LEU A 20 7.34 -10.39 0.00
N ASP A 21 7.89 -11.59 -0.13
CA ASP A 21 9.05 -11.83 -0.98
C ASP A 21 8.60 -11.84 -2.45
N HIS A 22 8.94 -10.79 -3.19
CA HIS A 22 8.52 -10.60 -4.59
C HIS A 22 9.05 -11.66 -5.55
N GLU A 23 10.13 -12.37 -5.21
CA GLU A 23 10.65 -13.47 -6.04
C GLU A 23 9.87 -14.76 -5.83
N THR A 24 9.50 -15.07 -4.58
CA THR A 24 8.90 -16.37 -4.24
C THR A 24 7.39 -16.33 -3.98
N GLY A 25 6.80 -15.13 -3.84
CA GLY A 25 5.40 -14.93 -3.48
C GLY A 25 5.06 -15.34 -2.04
N ARG A 26 6.07 -15.59 -1.19
CA ARG A 26 5.87 -16.02 0.20
C ARG A 26 5.76 -14.81 1.11
N VAL A 27 4.87 -14.89 2.09
CA VAL A 27 4.75 -13.89 3.15
C VAL A 27 5.63 -14.31 4.33
N TYR A 28 6.54 -13.42 4.72
CA TYR A 28 7.40 -13.59 5.89
C TYR A 28 7.01 -12.59 6.98
N LEU A 29 7.22 -12.98 8.23
CA LEU A 29 7.26 -12.02 9.33
C LEU A 29 8.66 -11.39 9.33
N ASP A 30 8.78 -10.14 8.91
CA ASP A 30 10.02 -9.36 9.05
C ASP A 30 10.31 -9.12 10.53
N ARG A 31 9.38 -8.43 11.22
CA ARG A 31 9.51 -8.16 12.65
C ARG A 31 8.18 -7.91 13.36
N VAL A 32 8.22 -7.97 14.68
CA VAL A 32 7.20 -7.35 15.53
C VAL A 32 7.60 -5.90 15.78
N LEU A 33 6.70 -4.93 15.64
CA LEU A 33 7.03 -3.52 15.87
C LEU A 33 7.61 -3.31 17.28
N PHE A 34 8.67 -2.49 17.39
CA PHE A 34 9.40 -2.32 18.66
C PHE A 34 8.63 -1.44 19.65
N THR A 35 7.72 -0.60 19.12
CA THR A 35 6.75 0.18 19.88
C THR A 35 5.46 -0.61 20.11
N THR A 36 4.53 -0.06 20.91
CA THR A 36 3.20 -0.66 21.16
C THR A 36 2.16 -0.32 20.10
N PHE A 37 2.58 0.30 19.00
CA PHE A 37 1.69 0.68 17.91
C PHE A 37 1.18 -0.54 17.15
N VAL A 38 0.07 -0.32 16.45
CA VAL A 38 -0.51 -1.25 15.48
C VAL A 38 -0.86 -0.47 14.23
N TYR A 39 -0.83 -1.12 13.07
CA TYR A 39 -1.16 -0.47 11.80
C TYR A 39 -2.60 0.09 11.83
N PRO A 40 -2.82 1.38 11.49
CA PRO A 40 -4.14 2.02 11.59
C PRO A 40 -5.09 1.63 10.44
N THR A 41 -4.52 1.16 9.34
CA THR A 41 -5.20 0.69 8.13
C THR A 41 -4.63 -0.65 7.71
N ASP A 42 -5.26 -1.31 6.75
CA ASP A 42 -4.58 -2.36 6.01
C ASP A 42 -3.46 -1.70 5.20
N TYR A 43 -2.33 -2.38 5.13
CA TYR A 43 -1.13 -1.91 4.45
C TYR A 43 -0.64 -2.97 3.48
N GLY A 44 -0.13 -2.53 2.35
CA GLY A 44 0.44 -3.37 1.31
C GLY A 44 1.05 -2.52 0.22
N PHE A 45 1.07 -3.03 -1.00
CA PHE A 45 1.68 -2.35 -2.15
C PHE A 45 0.88 -2.56 -3.44
N PHE A 46 1.08 -1.68 -4.43
CA PHE A 46 0.51 -1.85 -5.77
C PHE A 46 1.31 -2.88 -6.57
N GLU A 47 0.62 -3.91 -7.02
CA GLU A 47 1.23 -4.98 -7.84
C GLU A 47 1.74 -4.40 -9.17
N GLY A 48 2.96 -4.79 -9.57
CA GLY A 48 3.56 -4.35 -10.84
C GLY A 48 4.02 -2.89 -10.83
N THR A 49 4.40 -2.35 -9.68
CA THR A 49 4.96 -1.00 -9.57
C THR A 49 6.39 -1.02 -9.02
N LEU A 50 7.16 0.01 -9.33
CA LEU A 50 8.49 0.25 -8.78
C LEU A 50 8.60 1.70 -8.31
N GLY A 51 8.77 1.89 -7.00
CA GLY A 51 8.93 3.17 -6.33
C GLY A 51 10.33 3.77 -6.48
N LEU A 52 10.53 4.93 -5.87
CA LEU A 52 11.79 5.68 -5.96
C LEU A 52 12.90 5.12 -5.04
N ASP A 53 12.50 4.37 -4.02
CA ASP A 53 13.36 3.61 -3.10
C ASP A 53 13.75 2.22 -3.65
N GLY A 54 13.12 1.78 -4.73
CA GLY A 54 13.35 0.49 -5.37
C GLY A 54 12.38 -0.61 -4.93
N ASP A 55 11.46 -0.31 -4.01
CA ASP A 55 10.38 -1.20 -3.59
C ASP A 55 9.08 -0.82 -4.32
N PRO A 56 8.07 -1.70 -4.40
CA PRO A 56 6.78 -1.33 -4.98
C PRO A 56 6.11 -0.17 -4.25
N VAL A 57 5.24 0.57 -4.96
CA VAL A 57 4.55 1.72 -4.36
C VAL A 57 3.65 1.26 -3.22
N ASP A 58 3.83 1.86 -2.04
CA ASP A 58 3.05 1.52 -0.85
C ASP A 58 1.59 1.99 -0.91
N ALA A 59 0.71 1.18 -0.34
CA ALA A 59 -0.72 1.42 -0.26
C ALA A 59 -1.27 1.27 1.17
N LEU A 60 -2.02 2.28 1.62
CA LEU A 60 -2.87 2.25 2.81
C LEU A 60 -4.33 2.09 2.39
N VAL A 61 -4.94 0.95 2.67
CA VAL A 61 -6.31 0.65 2.26
C VAL A 61 -7.26 0.87 3.44
N LEU A 62 -8.16 1.84 3.30
CA LEU A 62 -9.20 2.07 4.30
C LEU A 62 -10.27 0.98 4.17
N LEU A 63 -10.38 0.15 5.20
CA LEU A 63 -11.32 -0.97 5.28
C LEU A 63 -12.03 -1.00 6.64
N GLU A 64 -13.26 -1.50 6.62
CA GLU A 64 -14.04 -1.76 7.84
C GLU A 64 -13.52 -3.02 8.56
N TYR A 65 -13.10 -4.02 7.78
CA TYR A 65 -12.64 -5.31 8.28
C TYR A 65 -11.26 -5.62 7.71
N PRO A 66 -10.30 -6.04 8.56
CA PRO A 66 -8.95 -6.34 8.12
C PRO A 66 -8.91 -7.53 7.17
N VAL A 67 -8.01 -7.48 6.20
CA VAL A 67 -7.79 -8.47 5.17
C VAL A 67 -6.52 -9.27 5.48
N PRO A 68 -6.52 -10.61 5.33
CA PRO A 68 -5.32 -11.41 5.56
C PRO A 68 -4.14 -11.05 4.62
N PRO A 69 -2.88 -11.27 5.05
CA PRO A 69 -1.71 -11.09 4.19
C PRO A 69 -1.75 -11.96 2.92
N GLY A 70 -1.23 -11.43 1.82
CA GLY A 70 -1.19 -12.06 0.49
C GLY A 70 -2.48 -11.97 -0.32
N VAL A 71 -3.53 -11.31 0.20
CA VAL A 71 -4.80 -11.14 -0.52
C VAL A 71 -4.74 -9.90 -1.40
N PHE A 72 -5.13 -10.08 -2.67
CA PHE A 72 -5.29 -9.00 -3.64
C PHE A 72 -6.64 -8.29 -3.43
N VAL A 73 -6.61 -6.97 -3.43
CA VAL A 73 -7.80 -6.12 -3.36
C VAL A 73 -7.80 -5.09 -4.49
N LYS A 74 -8.97 -4.91 -5.11
CA LYS A 74 -9.19 -3.88 -6.13
C LYS A 74 -9.52 -2.55 -5.47
N VAL A 75 -8.64 -1.56 -5.65
CA VAL A 75 -8.72 -0.27 -4.98
C VAL A 75 -8.67 0.90 -5.96
N ARG A 76 -9.08 2.07 -5.50
CA ARG A 76 -8.84 3.36 -6.15
C ARG A 76 -8.08 4.29 -5.19
N PRO A 77 -7.07 5.05 -5.66
CA PRO A 77 -6.40 6.05 -4.85
C PRO A 77 -7.35 7.20 -4.52
N VAL A 78 -7.14 7.84 -3.38
CA VAL A 78 -7.86 9.08 -2.99
C VAL A 78 -6.91 10.17 -2.52
N GLY A 79 -5.64 9.86 -2.28
CA GLY A 79 -4.63 10.83 -1.86
C GLY A 79 -3.34 10.13 -1.48
N GLN A 80 -2.34 10.89 -1.04
CA GLN A 80 -1.08 10.34 -0.56
C GLN A 80 -0.54 11.13 0.63
N LEU A 81 0.16 10.43 1.52
CA LEU A 81 0.98 11.01 2.57
C LEU A 81 2.43 10.99 2.10
N ASN A 82 3.01 12.17 1.90
CA ASN A 82 4.44 12.29 1.64
C ASN A 82 5.19 12.26 2.95
N MET A 83 6.27 11.48 2.99
CA MET A 83 7.19 11.43 4.11
C MET A 83 8.59 11.02 3.64
N GLU A 84 9.56 11.26 4.52
CA GLU A 84 10.94 10.88 4.33
C GLU A 84 11.38 10.13 5.60
N ASP A 85 12.10 9.03 5.44
CA ASP A 85 12.67 8.27 6.55
C ASP A 85 14.14 7.92 6.29
N ASP A 86 14.71 7.06 7.15
CA ASP A 86 16.11 6.67 7.02
C ASP A 86 16.46 5.89 5.74
N GLY A 87 15.46 5.41 4.99
CA GLY A 87 15.58 4.78 3.68
C GLY A 87 15.42 5.74 2.49
N GLY A 88 14.87 6.95 2.69
CA GLY A 88 14.69 7.95 1.65
C GLY A 88 13.25 8.46 1.56
N ILE A 89 12.78 8.71 0.34
CA ILE A 89 11.41 9.15 0.07
C ILE A 89 10.47 7.95 0.27
N ASP A 90 9.45 8.12 1.12
CA ASP A 90 8.63 7.04 1.64
C ASP A 90 7.12 7.32 1.47
N THR A 91 6.68 7.70 0.26
CA THR A 91 5.29 8.10 0.00
C THR A 91 4.31 6.94 0.19
N LYS A 92 3.24 7.18 0.95
CA LYS A 92 2.15 6.21 1.19
C LYS A 92 0.91 6.64 0.45
N VAL A 93 0.41 5.85 -0.50
CA VAL A 93 -0.83 6.17 -1.22
C VAL A 93 -2.04 5.65 -0.45
N ILE A 94 -3.03 6.50 -0.23
CA ILE A 94 -4.26 6.16 0.50
C ILE A 94 -5.31 5.74 -0.51
N CYS A 95 -5.94 4.62 -0.25
CA CYS A 95 -6.88 3.96 -1.14
C CYS A 95 -8.17 3.56 -0.42
N VAL A 96 -9.22 3.37 -1.21
CA VAL A 96 -10.46 2.74 -0.79
C VAL A 96 -10.87 1.66 -1.79
N LEU A 97 -11.73 0.74 -1.39
CA LEU A 97 -12.23 -0.30 -2.32
C LEU A 97 -13.00 0.31 -3.49
N GLU A 98 -12.75 -0.20 -4.69
CA GLU A 98 -13.39 0.28 -5.91
C GLU A 98 -14.91 0.02 -5.91
N LYS A 99 -15.35 -1.16 -5.46
CA LYS A 99 -16.74 -1.63 -5.58
C LYS A 99 -17.48 -1.73 -4.26
N ASP A 100 -17.21 -0.82 -3.33
CA ASP A 100 -17.89 -0.80 -2.03
C ASP A 100 -18.64 0.53 -1.81
N PRO A 101 -19.98 0.52 -1.75
CA PRO A 101 -20.78 1.73 -1.66
C PRO A 101 -20.54 2.54 -0.39
N ARG A 102 -19.96 1.93 0.66
CA ARG A 102 -19.57 2.65 1.88
C ARG A 102 -18.50 3.69 1.58
N TRP A 103 -17.65 3.46 0.59
CA TRP A 103 -16.53 4.35 0.25
C TRP A 103 -16.84 5.31 -0.90
N SER A 104 -18.00 5.21 -1.57
CA SER A 104 -18.33 6.03 -2.74
C SER A 104 -18.28 7.55 -2.51
N HIS A 105 -18.37 8.01 -1.26
CA HIS A 105 -18.31 9.43 -0.93
C HIS A 105 -16.87 9.96 -0.73
N ILE A 106 -15.89 9.07 -0.60
CA ILE A 106 -14.48 9.44 -0.43
C ILE A 106 -13.84 9.52 -1.81
N GLN A 107 -13.70 10.71 -2.39
CA GLN A 107 -13.16 10.89 -3.75
C GLN A 107 -11.78 11.55 -3.76
N ASP A 108 -11.46 12.32 -2.71
CA ASP A 108 -10.16 12.96 -2.49
C ASP A 108 -9.74 12.80 -1.01
N ILE A 109 -8.52 13.22 -0.68
CA ILE A 109 -7.95 13.11 0.65
C ILE A 109 -8.71 13.94 1.67
N GLU A 110 -9.31 15.04 1.22
CA GLU A 110 -10.12 15.92 2.07
C GLU A 110 -11.47 15.30 2.45
N ASP A 111 -11.94 14.29 1.71
CA ASP A 111 -13.12 13.52 2.11
C ASP A 111 -12.79 12.51 3.22
N VAL A 112 -11.51 12.14 3.38
CA VAL A 112 -11.06 11.28 4.49
C VAL A 112 -11.14 12.07 5.80
N PRO A 113 -11.84 11.53 6.83
CA PRO A 113 -11.95 12.19 8.12
C PRO A 113 -10.58 12.63 8.66
N GLN A 114 -10.47 13.89 9.08
CA GLN A 114 -9.23 14.48 9.60
C GLN A 114 -8.60 13.62 10.70
N GLN A 115 -9.42 13.02 11.56
CA GLN A 115 -8.93 12.17 12.64
C GLN A 115 -8.19 10.91 12.12
N ILE A 116 -8.69 10.30 11.03
CA ILE A 116 -8.00 9.16 10.40
C ILE A 116 -6.66 9.62 9.80
N ARG A 117 -6.64 10.78 9.15
CA ARG A 117 -5.39 11.38 8.62
C ARG A 117 -4.37 11.62 9.73
N ASN A 118 -4.80 12.20 10.85
CA ASN A 118 -3.93 12.44 12.02
C ASN A 118 -3.39 11.13 12.62
N GLU A 119 -4.23 10.09 12.70
CA GLU A 119 -3.82 8.77 13.22
C GLU A 119 -2.78 8.09 12.33
N ILE A 120 -2.93 8.20 11.01
CA ILE A 120 -1.96 7.70 10.02
C ILE A 120 -0.63 8.46 10.17
N GLU A 121 -0.65 9.80 10.17
CA GLU A 121 0.55 10.63 10.36
C GLU A 121 1.29 10.26 11.66
N HIS A 122 0.55 10.18 12.77
CA HIS A 122 1.11 9.86 14.07
C HIS A 122 1.69 8.44 14.12
N PHE A 123 1.05 7.47 13.48
CA PHE A 123 1.61 6.12 13.35
C PHE A 123 2.96 6.14 12.63
N PHE A 124 3.02 6.69 11.41
CA PHE A 124 4.25 6.65 10.60
C PHE A 124 5.39 7.48 11.19
N MET A 125 5.06 8.55 11.93
CA MET A 125 6.07 9.33 12.66
C MET A 125 6.71 8.61 13.84
N HIS A 126 5.99 7.68 14.48
CA HIS A 126 6.37 7.15 15.79
C HIS A 126 6.58 5.64 15.86
N TYR A 127 6.10 4.85 14.89
CA TYR A 127 6.12 3.40 15.03
C TYR A 127 7.54 2.82 15.12
N LYS A 128 8.53 3.52 14.54
CA LYS A 128 9.98 3.21 14.59
C LYS A 128 10.74 3.86 15.75
N ASP A 129 10.09 4.57 16.68
CA ASP A 129 10.79 5.36 17.74
C ASP A 129 11.74 4.54 18.62
N LEU A 130 11.49 3.24 18.77
CA LEU A 130 12.33 2.32 19.55
C LEU A 130 13.28 1.47 18.70
N GLU A 131 13.34 1.71 17.39
CA GLU A 131 14.30 1.08 16.47
C GLU A 131 15.59 1.94 16.41
N PRO A 132 16.76 1.41 16.84
CA PRO A 132 17.98 2.22 16.92
C PRO A 132 18.41 2.79 15.56
N GLY A 133 18.57 4.12 15.49
CA GLY A 133 19.05 4.83 14.29
C GLY A 133 17.97 5.15 13.26
N LYS A 134 16.71 4.75 13.49
CA LYS A 134 15.56 5.07 12.63
C LYS A 134 15.01 6.46 12.94
N TRP A 135 14.48 7.13 11.92
CA TRP A 135 13.81 8.43 12.03
C TRP A 135 12.78 8.57 10.91
N ALA A 136 11.81 9.46 11.09
CA ALA A 136 10.80 9.79 10.08
C ALA A 136 10.50 11.29 10.11
N LYS A 137 10.06 11.83 8.97
CA LYS A 137 9.66 13.23 8.79
C LYS A 137 8.47 13.33 7.85
N LEU A 138 7.42 14.05 8.27
CA LEU A 138 6.26 14.33 7.43
C LEU A 138 6.60 15.34 6.32
N GLY A 139 6.14 15.05 5.11
CA GLY A 139 6.04 15.96 3.97
C GLY A 139 4.63 16.52 3.76
N GLY A 140 3.60 15.87 4.33
CA GLY A 140 2.21 16.32 4.32
C GLY A 140 1.32 15.58 3.31
N TRP A 141 0.04 15.92 3.29
CA TRP A 141 -0.96 15.32 2.43
C TRP A 141 -1.02 15.97 1.05
N GLU A 142 -1.20 15.14 0.03
CA GLU A 142 -1.59 15.57 -1.32
C GLU A 142 -2.83 14.80 -1.79
N GLY A 143 -3.59 15.43 -2.69
CA GLY A 143 -4.85 14.89 -3.18
C GLY A 143 -4.70 13.79 -4.22
N VAL A 144 -5.85 13.33 -4.74
CA VAL A 144 -5.95 12.18 -5.66
C VAL A 144 -5.09 12.32 -6.92
N ASP A 145 -4.95 13.52 -7.47
CA ASP A 145 -4.14 13.75 -8.69
C ASP A 145 -2.67 13.40 -8.48
N ALA A 146 -2.11 13.74 -7.31
CA ALA A 146 -0.72 13.40 -6.96
C ALA A 146 -0.57 11.90 -6.72
N ALA A 147 -1.56 11.29 -6.04
CA ALA A 147 -1.60 9.86 -5.79
C ALA A 147 -1.64 9.03 -7.09
N GLU A 148 -2.52 9.39 -8.02
CA GLU A 148 -2.61 8.76 -9.34
C GLU A 148 -1.28 8.92 -10.11
N ALA A 149 -0.65 10.09 -10.05
CA ALA A 149 0.66 10.31 -10.68
C ALA A 149 1.75 9.41 -10.09
N THR A 150 1.79 9.23 -8.77
CA THR A 150 2.73 8.34 -8.09
C THR A 150 2.54 6.88 -8.54
N VAL A 151 1.29 6.40 -8.55
CA VAL A 151 1.00 5.02 -8.97
C VAL A 151 1.36 4.79 -10.44
N GLN A 152 1.01 5.73 -11.32
CA GLN A 152 1.32 5.63 -12.75
C GLN A 152 2.82 5.70 -13.04
N ALA A 153 3.55 6.54 -12.30
CA ALA A 153 5.02 6.56 -12.38
C ALA A 153 5.61 5.23 -11.92
N GLY A 154 5.05 4.61 -10.88
CA GLY A 154 5.44 3.29 -10.41
C GLY A 154 5.28 2.20 -11.46
N PHE A 155 4.13 2.15 -12.15
CA PHE A 155 3.92 1.22 -13.26
C PHE A 155 4.92 1.46 -14.40
N ALA A 156 5.11 2.71 -14.81
CA ALA A 156 6.05 3.04 -15.88
C ALA A 156 7.50 2.66 -15.54
N ALA A 157 7.91 2.83 -14.28
CA ALA A 157 9.23 2.43 -13.81
C ALA A 157 9.40 0.91 -13.78
N PHE A 158 8.36 0.18 -13.34
CA PHE A 158 8.35 -1.28 -13.34
C PHE A 158 8.47 -1.82 -14.78
N ASP A 159 7.66 -1.32 -15.70
CA ASP A 159 7.70 -1.69 -17.12
C ASP A 159 9.06 -1.38 -17.75
N ALA A 160 9.67 -0.24 -17.43
CA ALA A 160 10.99 0.11 -17.93
C ALA A 160 12.10 -0.82 -17.41
N ALA A 161 11.94 -1.33 -16.18
CA ALA A 161 12.89 -2.25 -15.56
C ALA A 161 12.72 -3.71 -16.02
N HIS A 162 11.50 -4.11 -16.41
CA HIS A 162 11.14 -5.50 -16.75
C HIS A 162 10.71 -5.71 -18.21
N GLY A 163 10.74 -4.67 -19.03
CA GLY A 163 10.21 -4.61 -20.40
C GLY A 163 10.93 -5.43 -21.47
N ASP A 164 11.62 -6.51 -21.10
CA ASP A 164 12.17 -7.52 -22.02
C ASP A 164 11.72 -8.96 -21.68
N GLU A 165 10.91 -9.20 -20.62
CA GLU A 165 10.60 -10.56 -20.14
C GLU A 165 9.16 -11.07 -20.30
N THR A 166 8.18 -10.33 -20.84
CA THR A 166 6.79 -10.85 -20.88
C THR A 166 6.03 -10.58 -22.18
N ASP A 167 6.38 -11.33 -23.24
CA ASP A 167 5.43 -11.71 -24.29
C ASP A 167 5.31 -13.24 -24.40
N GLU A 168 5.67 -13.97 -23.34
CA GLU A 168 5.29 -15.38 -23.20
C GLU A 168 3.91 -15.43 -22.52
N PRO A 169 2.89 -16.03 -23.16
CA PRO A 169 1.58 -16.16 -22.55
C PRO A 169 1.71 -17.05 -21.32
N VAL A 170 1.40 -16.49 -20.14
CA VAL A 170 1.20 -17.28 -18.92
C VAL A 170 0.13 -18.32 -19.24
N GLU A 171 0.53 -19.59 -19.33
CA GLU A 171 -0.44 -20.69 -19.44
C GLU A 171 -1.37 -20.59 -18.24
N LYS A 172 -2.67 -20.39 -18.52
CA LYS A 172 -3.69 -20.42 -17.48
C LYS A 172 -3.57 -21.77 -16.77
N PRO A 173 -3.39 -21.81 -15.44
CA PRO A 173 -3.48 -23.07 -14.72
C PRO A 173 -4.90 -23.62 -14.94
N GLU A 174 -4.99 -24.82 -15.50
CA GLU A 174 -6.26 -25.52 -15.63
C GLU A 174 -6.81 -25.77 -14.22
N GLY A 175 -7.86 -25.04 -13.82
CA GLY A 175 -8.61 -25.31 -12.59
C GLY A 175 -8.71 -24.17 -11.56
N GLY A 176 -8.59 -22.91 -11.96
CA GLY A 176 -9.00 -21.79 -11.09
C GLY A 176 -10.49 -21.84 -10.77
N ARG A 177 -10.87 -21.90 -9.49
CA ARG A 177 -12.27 -21.73 -9.07
C ARG A 177 -12.71 -20.33 -9.49
N ASP A 178 -13.78 -20.27 -10.26
CA ASP A 178 -14.54 -19.06 -10.49
C ASP A 178 -15.05 -18.58 -9.13
N VAL A 179 -14.48 -17.50 -8.61
CA VAL A 179 -14.96 -16.85 -7.38
C VAL A 179 -16.03 -15.85 -7.81
N THR A 180 -17.12 -16.39 -8.34
CA THR A 180 -18.37 -15.67 -8.55
C THR A 180 -19.49 -16.46 -7.89
N ASP A 181 -20.02 -15.91 -6.80
CA ASP A 181 -21.42 -16.11 -6.39
C ASP A 181 -22.17 -14.80 -6.70
#